data_AF-A0A534MQ15-F1
#
_entry.id   AF-A0A534MQ15-F1
#
_cell.length_a   1.000
_cell.length_b   1.000
_cell.length_c   1.000
_cell.angle_alpha   90.00
_cell.angle_beta   90.00
_cell.angle_gamma   90.00
#
_symmetry.space_group_name_H-M   'P 1'
#
loop_
_entity.id
_entity.type
_entity.pdbx_description
1 polymer ?
#
loop_
_entity_poly.entity_id
_entity_poly.type
_entity_poly.pdbx_seq_one_letter_code
_entity_poly.pdbx_strand_id
1 'polypeptide(L)'
;PAMILVYQLFYRARILHGGADAKALITLSLLVPTYPDMAPFPLMTLDPRVETFWRVTFPFSLVFWVDAAVLFLAVPLGLLLLNAARGNLAFPQALLGYRARLDSFPPHAWLMEKISARGDHVLVLFPRRDGNPTQDLDQLRAAGIDRAWVTPQIPFMVPLGGGFLLAFFVGNVLLGFLRLVT
;
A
#
# COMPACT_ATOMS: atom_id res chain seq x y z
N PRO A 1 -24.70 5.22 4.88
CA PRO A 1 -25.24 5.98 3.72
C PRO A 1 -24.43 7.23 3.31
N ALA A 2 -24.06 8.13 4.23
CA ALA A 2 -23.28 9.34 3.90
C ALA A 2 -21.92 9.03 3.23
N MET A 3 -21.18 8.03 3.75
CA MET A 3 -19.88 7.65 3.19
C MET A 3 -19.93 7.11 1.76
N ILE A 4 -21.06 6.55 1.34
CA ILE A 4 -21.25 6.11 -0.04
C ILE A 4 -21.22 7.32 -0.98
N LEU A 5 -21.90 8.40 -0.63
CA LEU A 5 -21.89 9.64 -1.41
C LEU A 5 -20.49 10.25 -1.45
N VAL A 6 -19.76 10.21 -0.32
CA VAL A 6 -18.37 10.67 -0.25
C VAL A 6 -17.46 9.84 -1.16
N TYR A 7 -17.52 8.51 -1.11
CA TYR A 7 -16.69 7.65 -1.97
C TYR A 7 -17.06 7.77 -3.45
N GLN A 8 -18.35 7.94 -3.76
CA GLN A 8 -18.80 8.22 -5.12
C GLN A 8 -18.28 9.58 -5.63
N LEU A 9 -18.28 10.60 -4.77
CA LEU A 9 -17.71 11.89 -5.09
C LEU A 9 -16.19 11.78 -5.33
N PHE A 10 -15.46 11.07 -4.46
CA PHE A 10 -14.03 10.85 -4.62
C PHE A 10 -13.69 10.06 -5.88
N TYR A 11 -14.51 9.07 -6.24
CA TYR A 11 -14.35 8.33 -7.49
C TYR A 11 -14.58 9.24 -8.71
N ARG A 12 -15.65 10.06 -8.71
CA ARG A 12 -15.93 11.02 -9.78
C ARG A 12 -14.89 12.13 -9.90
N ALA A 13 -14.39 12.61 -8.76
CA ALA A 13 -13.32 13.60 -8.68
C ALA A 13 -11.93 13.03 -9.00
N ARG A 14 -11.84 11.72 -9.32
CA ARG A 14 -10.59 11.00 -9.58
C ARG A 14 -9.58 11.10 -8.44
N ILE A 15 -10.05 11.23 -7.20
CA ILE A 15 -9.18 11.13 -6.00
C ILE A 15 -8.86 9.65 -5.75
N LEU A 16 -9.89 8.79 -5.81
CA LEU A 16 -9.77 7.34 -5.75
C LEU A 16 -9.50 6.78 -7.16
N HIS A 17 -8.23 6.58 -7.47
CA HIS A 17 -7.77 6.02 -8.74
C HIS A 17 -7.96 4.50 -8.76
N GLY A 18 -9.18 4.04 -9.04
CA GLY A 18 -9.45 2.60 -9.13
C GLY A 18 -10.92 2.29 -8.95
N GLY A 19 -11.56 1.77 -10.01
CA GLY A 19 -12.97 1.38 -9.94
C GLY A 19 -13.22 0.21 -8.99
N ALA A 20 -12.25 -0.70 -8.82
CA ALA A 20 -12.35 -1.82 -7.90
C ALA A 20 -12.28 -1.38 -6.44
N ASP A 21 -11.31 -0.53 -6.10
CA ASP A 21 -11.08 -0.06 -4.72
C ASP A 21 -12.26 0.80 -4.23
N ALA A 22 -12.76 1.71 -5.08
CA ALA A 22 -13.93 2.52 -4.76
C ALA A 22 -15.18 1.65 -4.51
N LYS A 23 -15.41 0.63 -5.35
CA LYS A 23 -16.51 -0.32 -5.16
C LYS A 23 -16.36 -1.11 -3.86
N ALA A 24 -15.15 -1.59 -3.55
CA ALA A 24 -14.89 -2.29 -2.30
C ALA A 24 -15.17 -1.42 -1.07
N LEU A 25 -14.72 -0.15 -1.08
CA LEU A 25 -15.02 0.81 -0.01
C LEU A 25 -16.53 1.05 0.14
N ILE A 26 -17.25 1.23 -0.97
CA ILE A 26 -18.71 1.39 -0.95
C ILE A 26 -19.39 0.14 -0.38
N THR A 27 -19.05 -1.05 -0.87
CA THR A 27 -19.62 -2.32 -0.40
C THR A 27 -19.33 -2.57 1.08
N LEU A 28 -18.10 -2.33 1.53
CA LEU A 28 -17.73 -2.47 2.94
C LEU A 28 -18.46 -1.45 3.83
N SER A 29 -18.66 -0.22 3.35
CA SER A 29 -19.43 0.80 4.09
C SER A 29 -20.91 0.44 4.24
N LEU A 30 -21.44 -0.40 3.35
CA LEU A 30 -22.80 -0.95 3.46
C LEU A 30 -22.84 -2.14 4.42
N LEU A 31 -21.82 -2.98 4.40
CA LEU A 31 -21.76 -4.19 5.22
C LEU A 31 -21.48 -3.89 6.70
N VAL A 32 -20.57 -2.96 6.97
CA VAL A 32 -20.16 -2.56 8.33
C VAL A 32 -20.25 -1.03 8.45
N PRO A 33 -21.47 -0.49 8.62
CA PRO A 33 -21.70 0.96 8.60
C PRO A 33 -21.27 1.66 9.89
N THR A 34 -21.15 0.91 10.98
CA THR A 34 -20.83 1.41 12.32
C THR A 34 -19.63 0.66 12.87
N TYR A 35 -18.99 1.25 13.88
CA TYR A 35 -17.93 0.60 14.62
C TYR A 35 -18.43 -0.71 15.24
N PRO A 36 -17.64 -1.79 15.17
CA PRO A 36 -17.96 -3.04 15.81
C PRO A 36 -17.73 -2.90 17.33
N ASP A 37 -18.80 -2.90 18.12
CA ASP A 37 -18.71 -2.90 19.58
C ASP A 37 -18.77 -4.37 20.07
N MET A 38 -17.65 -5.09 19.97
CA MET A 38 -17.54 -6.50 20.39
C MET A 38 -16.40 -6.65 21.40
N ALA A 39 -16.72 -6.65 22.70
CA ALA A 39 -15.72 -6.87 23.75
C ALA A 39 -14.91 -8.16 23.49
N PRO A 40 -13.55 -8.11 23.51
CA PRO A 40 -12.69 -7.03 24.03
C PRO A 40 -12.25 -5.98 22.99
N PHE A 41 -12.78 -5.99 21.78
CA PHE A 41 -12.39 -5.12 20.67
C PHE A 41 -13.33 -3.92 20.49
N PRO A 42 -12.82 -2.77 20.02
CA PRO A 42 -11.42 -2.48 19.68
C PRO A 42 -10.50 -2.31 20.90
N LEU A 43 -9.24 -2.72 20.79
CA LEU A 43 -8.24 -2.63 21.88
C LEU A 43 -7.88 -1.18 22.25
N MET A 44 -7.82 -0.29 21.27
CA MET A 44 -7.58 1.14 21.47
C MET A 44 -8.92 1.87 21.54
N THR A 45 -9.39 2.11 22.76
CA THR A 45 -10.63 2.88 22.97
C THR A 45 -10.36 4.37 22.96
N LEU A 46 -11.32 5.12 22.42
CA LEU A 46 -11.36 6.57 22.50
C LEU A 46 -11.81 6.99 23.90
N ASP A 47 -11.39 8.18 24.34
CA ASP A 47 -11.91 8.75 25.59
C ASP A 47 -13.44 8.98 25.43
N PRO A 48 -14.27 8.47 26.35
CA PRO A 48 -15.73 8.61 26.29
C PRO A 48 -16.23 10.05 26.08
N ARG A 49 -15.45 11.05 26.49
CA ARG A 49 -15.82 12.48 26.36
C ARG A 49 -15.78 12.98 24.91
N VAL A 50 -14.90 12.41 24.08
CA VAL A 50 -14.68 12.83 22.68
C VAL A 50 -15.05 11.75 21.67
N GLU A 51 -15.43 10.56 22.15
CA GLU A 51 -15.77 9.41 21.32
C GLU A 51 -16.83 9.73 20.25
N THR A 52 -17.93 10.39 20.64
CA THR A 52 -19.00 10.75 19.71
C THR A 52 -18.50 11.65 18.58
N PHE A 53 -17.65 12.62 18.89
CA PHE A 53 -17.06 13.51 17.88
C PHE A 53 -16.23 12.71 16.89
N TRP A 54 -15.30 11.89 17.39
CA TRP A 54 -14.41 11.11 16.54
C TRP A 54 -15.12 10.03 15.73
N ARG A 55 -16.15 9.36 16.28
CA ARG A 55 -16.94 8.36 15.52
C ARG A 55 -17.73 9.00 14.38
N VAL A 56 -18.14 10.27 14.51
CA VAL A 56 -18.81 11.03 13.44
C VAL A 56 -17.81 11.53 12.40
N THR A 57 -16.67 12.08 12.84
CA THR A 57 -15.63 12.61 11.93
C THR A 57 -14.91 11.49 11.19
N PHE A 58 -14.66 10.37 11.84
CA PHE A 58 -14.04 9.17 11.30
C PHE A 58 -15.03 8.01 11.36
N PRO A 59 -15.99 7.92 10.43
CA PRO A 59 -16.84 6.74 10.35
C PRO A 59 -15.98 5.50 10.09
N PHE A 60 -16.44 4.33 10.53
CA PHE A 60 -15.67 3.09 10.49
C PHE A 60 -15.05 2.80 9.10
N SER A 61 -15.78 3.11 8.02
CA SER A 61 -15.26 2.93 6.67
C SER A 61 -14.06 3.82 6.33
N LEU A 62 -14.01 5.02 6.90
CA LEU A 62 -12.86 5.91 6.77
C LEU A 62 -11.69 5.41 7.62
N VAL A 63 -11.96 4.89 8.83
CA VAL A 63 -10.92 4.37 9.73
C VAL A 63 -10.10 3.28 9.05
N PHE A 64 -10.74 2.23 8.53
CA PHE A 64 -9.97 1.16 7.91
C PHE A 64 -9.23 1.59 6.65
N TRP A 65 -9.72 2.60 5.93
CA TRP A 65 -9.01 3.19 4.79
C TRP A 65 -7.77 3.98 5.24
N VAL A 66 -7.87 4.71 6.36
CA VAL A 66 -6.73 5.38 7.00
C VAL A 66 -5.71 4.36 7.51
N ASP A 67 -6.15 3.32 8.22
CA ASP A 67 -5.27 2.26 8.71
C ASP A 67 -4.60 1.50 7.56
N ALA A 68 -5.33 1.29 6.44
CA ALA A 68 -4.76 0.74 5.22
C ALA A 68 -3.67 1.65 4.62
N ALA A 69 -3.87 2.97 4.64
CA ALA A 69 -2.86 3.93 4.20
C ALA A 69 -1.61 3.90 5.10
N VAL A 70 -1.78 3.74 6.42
CA VAL A 70 -0.66 3.54 7.37
C VAL A 70 0.10 2.26 7.04
N LEU A 71 -0.60 1.14 6.82
CA LEU A 71 0.04 -0.11 6.40
C LEU A 71 0.76 0.02 5.05
N PHE A 72 0.17 0.74 4.11
CA PHE A 72 0.79 0.98 2.81
C PHE A 72 2.04 1.86 2.93
N LEU A 73 2.04 2.84 3.85
CA LEU A 73 3.23 3.65 4.15
C LEU A 73 4.35 2.84 4.82
N ALA A 74 4.01 1.77 5.55
CA ALA A 74 5.01 0.86 6.11
C ALA A 74 5.76 0.08 5.03
N VAL A 75 5.21 -0.10 3.82
CA VAL A 75 5.88 -0.81 2.71
C VAL A 75 7.19 -0.15 2.30
N PRO A 76 7.24 1.14 1.87
CA PRO A 76 8.49 1.76 1.44
C PRO A 76 9.52 1.83 2.59
N LEU A 77 9.05 2.02 3.83
CA LEU A 77 9.93 1.98 5.01
C LEU A 77 10.52 0.58 5.22
N GLY A 78 9.70 -0.47 5.12
CA GLY A 78 10.13 -1.86 5.21
C GLY A 78 11.11 -2.24 4.11
N LEU A 79 10.89 -1.78 2.88
CA LEU A 79 11.82 -1.97 1.75
C LEU A 79 13.15 -1.25 2.00
N LEU A 80 13.12 -0.02 2.50
CA LEU A 80 14.33 0.72 2.83
C LEU A 80 15.16 -0.02 3.89
N LEU A 81 14.52 -0.49 4.96
CA LEU A 81 15.18 -1.26 6.02
C LEU A 81 15.75 -2.59 5.50
N LEU A 82 14.98 -3.30 4.66
CA LEU A 82 15.42 -4.55 4.04
C LEU A 82 16.65 -4.33 3.14
N ASN A 83 16.64 -3.25 2.37
CA ASN A 83 17.76 -2.88 1.50
C ASN A 83 18.97 -2.41 2.30
N ALA A 84 18.77 -1.67 3.39
CA ALA A 84 19.81 -1.28 4.34
C ALA A 84 20.50 -2.51 4.94
N ALA A 85 19.73 -3.49 5.44
CA ALA A 85 20.25 -4.74 5.98
C ALA A 85 21.02 -5.58 4.95
N ARG A 86 20.68 -5.45 3.66
CA ARG A 86 21.36 -6.13 2.55
C ARG A 86 22.51 -5.32 1.94
N GLY A 87 22.83 -4.14 2.48
CA GLY A 87 23.89 -3.26 1.96
C GLY A 87 23.58 -2.59 0.61
N ASN A 88 22.31 -2.55 0.19
CA ASN A 88 21.88 -2.00 -1.11
C ASN A 88 21.12 -0.67 -0.94
N LEU A 89 21.75 0.35 -0.36
CA LEU A 89 21.15 1.66 -0.14
C LEU A 89 21.30 2.58 -1.36
N ALA A 90 20.49 2.34 -2.39
CA ALA A 90 20.44 3.21 -3.56
C ALA A 90 19.13 4.01 -3.60
N PHE A 91 19.19 5.30 -3.28
CA PHE A 91 18.02 6.17 -3.25
C PHE A 91 17.74 6.76 -4.66
N PRO A 92 16.47 6.84 -5.12
CA PRO A 92 15.22 6.53 -4.42
C PRO A 92 14.73 5.07 -4.57
N GLN A 93 15.35 4.24 -5.41
CA GLN A 93 14.85 2.89 -5.71
C GLN A 93 14.82 1.94 -4.50
N ALA A 94 15.64 2.17 -3.47
CA ALA A 94 15.60 1.40 -2.22
C ALA A 94 14.31 1.58 -1.42
N LEU A 95 13.53 2.65 -1.67
CA LEU A 95 12.18 2.82 -1.12
C LEU A 95 11.11 2.10 -1.94
N LEU A 96 11.36 1.89 -3.23
CA LEU A 96 10.34 1.44 -4.19
C LEU A 96 10.50 -0.03 -4.58
N GLY A 97 11.66 -0.62 -4.32
CA GLY A 97 11.98 -1.97 -4.76
C GLY A 97 13.11 -2.61 -3.98
N TYR A 98 13.59 -3.76 -4.45
CA TYR A 98 14.73 -4.48 -3.90
C TYR A 98 15.53 -5.16 -5.01
N ARG A 99 16.76 -5.59 -4.71
CA ARG A 99 17.62 -6.32 -5.66
C ARG A 99 17.28 -7.81 -5.72
N ALA A 100 16.73 -8.27 -6.84
CA ALA A 100 16.42 -9.67 -7.12
C ALA A 100 17.43 -10.29 -8.09
N ARG A 101 17.61 -11.61 -8.02
CA ARG A 101 18.41 -12.35 -9.02
C ARG A 101 17.58 -12.58 -10.28
N LEU A 102 18.22 -12.50 -11.44
CA LEU A 102 17.56 -12.70 -12.73
C LEU A 102 17.22 -14.18 -13.01
N ASP A 103 17.98 -15.12 -12.43
CA ASP A 103 17.71 -16.57 -12.57
C ASP A 103 16.45 -16.99 -11.83
N SER A 104 16.23 -16.41 -10.64
CA SER A 104 15.11 -16.70 -9.75
C SER A 104 14.20 -15.48 -9.64
N PHE A 105 13.71 -15.00 -10.78
CA PHE A 105 12.92 -13.78 -10.83
C PHE A 105 11.58 -13.95 -10.06
N PRO A 106 11.23 -13.04 -9.14
CA PRO A 106 10.02 -13.15 -8.35
C PRO A 106 8.75 -12.95 -9.21
N PRO A 107 7.70 -13.78 -9.01
CA PRO A 107 6.52 -13.76 -9.89
C PRO A 107 5.68 -12.47 -9.79
N HIS A 108 5.61 -11.87 -8.60
CA HIS A 108 4.79 -10.69 -8.31
C HIS A 108 5.64 -9.42 -8.17
N ALA A 109 6.55 -9.19 -9.12
CA ALA A 109 7.36 -7.97 -9.16
C ALA A 109 7.47 -7.44 -10.59
N TRP A 110 7.67 -6.13 -10.72
CA TRP A 110 8.02 -5.50 -11.98
C TRP A 110 9.50 -5.18 -12.02
N LEU A 111 10.12 -5.44 -13.15
CA LEU A 111 11.51 -5.12 -13.41
C LEU A 111 11.67 -3.61 -13.56
N MET A 112 12.61 -3.03 -12.81
CA MET A 112 12.91 -1.59 -12.84
C MET A 112 14.12 -1.26 -13.71
N GLU A 113 14.94 -2.24 -14.08
CA GLU A 113 16.13 -2.05 -14.91
C GLU A 113 15.86 -2.52 -16.34
N LYS A 114 16.31 -1.75 -17.33
CA LYS A 114 16.20 -2.12 -18.74
C LYS A 114 17.45 -1.71 -19.51
N ILE A 115 17.70 -2.37 -20.63
CA ILE A 115 18.70 -1.91 -21.61
C ILE A 115 17.98 -1.06 -22.65
N SER A 116 18.44 0.18 -22.83
CA SER A 116 17.94 1.09 -23.86
C SER A 116 18.31 0.59 -25.26
N ALA A 117 17.60 1.05 -26.29
CA ALA A 117 17.97 0.78 -27.69
C ALA A 117 19.39 1.24 -28.06
N ARG A 118 19.98 2.14 -27.27
CA ARG A 118 21.37 2.62 -27.40
C ARG A 118 22.41 1.74 -26.70
N GLY A 119 21.97 0.71 -25.97
CA GLY A 119 22.83 -0.14 -25.13
C GLY A 119 23.01 0.35 -23.69
N ASP A 120 22.47 1.53 -23.34
CA ASP A 120 22.59 2.09 -22.00
C ASP A 120 21.74 1.32 -20.98
N HIS A 121 22.32 1.03 -19.81
CA HIS A 121 21.58 0.49 -18.68
C HIS A 121 20.78 1.59 -17.98
N VAL A 122 19.45 1.52 -18.03
CA VAL A 122 18.55 2.53 -17.49
C VAL A 122 17.69 1.99 -16.35
N LEU A 123 17.51 2.82 -15.31
CA LEU A 123 16.59 2.57 -14.21
C LEU A 123 15.27 3.31 -14.45
N VAL A 124 14.18 2.57 -14.44
CA VAL A 124 12.80 3.04 -14.55
C VAL A 124 12.11 2.81 -13.21
N LEU A 125 11.94 3.88 -12.43
CA LEU A 125 11.38 3.80 -11.08
C LEU A 125 9.93 3.32 -11.06
N PHE A 126 9.14 3.70 -12.06
CA PHE A 126 7.74 3.31 -12.21
C PHE A 126 7.55 2.57 -13.53
N PRO A 127 7.87 1.27 -13.58
CA PRO A 127 7.75 0.49 -14.80
C PRO A 127 6.28 0.38 -15.22
N ARG A 128 6.03 0.49 -16.52
CA ARG A 128 4.70 0.31 -17.10
C ARG A 128 4.41 -1.18 -17.35
N ARG A 129 3.13 -1.53 -17.32
CA ARG A 129 2.62 -2.90 -17.48
C ARG A 129 2.69 -3.42 -18.94
N ASP A 130 2.97 -2.54 -19.90
CA ASP A 130 2.93 -2.79 -21.34
C ASP A 130 4.22 -3.39 -21.93
N GLY A 131 5.27 -3.56 -21.12
CA GLY A 131 6.53 -4.17 -21.56
C GLY A 131 6.48 -5.69 -21.71
N ASN A 132 7.47 -6.26 -22.39
CA ASN A 132 7.74 -7.69 -22.44
C ASN A 132 8.85 -8.04 -21.42
N PRO A 133 8.51 -8.48 -20.18
CA PRO A 133 9.49 -8.67 -19.13
C PRO A 133 10.55 -9.71 -19.50
N THR A 134 10.16 -10.76 -20.22
CA THR A 134 11.07 -11.83 -20.64
C THR A 134 12.19 -11.29 -21.52
N GLN A 135 11.84 -10.43 -22.49
CA GLN A 135 12.83 -9.81 -23.37
C GLN A 135 13.76 -8.87 -22.60
N ASP A 136 13.23 -8.07 -21.68
CA ASP A 136 14.03 -7.17 -20.85
C ASP A 136 15.00 -7.97 -19.94
N LEU A 137 14.54 -9.10 -19.38
CA LEU A 137 15.38 -10.00 -18.58
C LEU A 137 16.51 -10.62 -19.41
N ASP A 138 16.23 -11.07 -20.63
CA ASP A 138 17.24 -11.67 -21.52
C ASP A 138 18.30 -10.66 -21.95
N GLN A 139 17.91 -9.40 -22.20
CA GLN A 139 18.86 -8.32 -22.48
C GLN A 139 19.78 -8.03 -21.29
N LEU A 140 19.25 -8.01 -20.06
CA LEU A 140 20.06 -7.84 -18.86
C LEU A 140 21.05 -9.00 -18.67
N ARG A 141 20.62 -10.24 -18.90
CA ARG A 141 21.50 -11.42 -18.86
C ARG A 141 22.60 -11.34 -19.92
N ALA A 142 22.26 -10.96 -21.14
CA ALA A 142 23.24 -10.80 -22.22
C ALA A 142 24.28 -9.71 -21.91
N ALA A 143 23.90 -8.69 -21.13
CA ALA A 143 24.81 -7.65 -20.63
C ALA A 143 25.66 -8.10 -19.42
N GLY A 144 25.57 -9.37 -18.99
CA GLY A 144 26.32 -9.91 -17.85
C GLY A 144 25.81 -9.44 -16.49
N ILE A 145 24.55 -8.98 -16.41
CA ILE A 145 23.93 -8.57 -15.16
C ILE A 145 23.30 -9.82 -14.52
N ASP A 146 23.62 -10.07 -13.24
CA ASP A 146 23.06 -11.20 -12.47
C ASP A 146 21.88 -10.79 -11.56
N ARG A 147 21.85 -9.51 -11.17
CA ARG A 147 20.86 -8.95 -10.25
C ARG A 147 20.32 -7.63 -10.80
N ALA A 148 19.02 -7.42 -10.64
CA ALA A 148 18.31 -6.23 -11.08
C ALA A 148 17.39 -5.69 -9.98
N TRP A 149 17.14 -4.38 -9.99
CA TRP A 149 16.10 -3.74 -9.17
C TRP A 149 14.72 -4.19 -9.66
N VAL A 150 13.89 -4.59 -8.72
CA VAL A 150 12.48 -4.95 -8.96
C VAL A 150 11.60 -4.26 -7.93
N THR A 151 10.42 -3.82 -8.36
CA THR A 151 9.40 -3.25 -7.47
C THR A 151 8.31 -4.31 -7.21
N PRO A 152 7.95 -4.58 -5.94
CA PRO A 152 6.90 -5.56 -5.64
C PRO A 152 5.54 -5.05 -6.10
N GLN A 153 4.75 -5.93 -6.71
CA GLN A 153 3.36 -5.66 -7.04
C GLN A 153 2.49 -5.91 -5.81
N ILE A 154 2.28 -4.89 -5.00
CA ILE A 154 1.41 -4.98 -3.83
C ILE A 154 0.01 -4.51 -4.25
N PRO A 155 -0.97 -5.42 -4.40
CA PRO A 155 -2.33 -5.01 -4.69
C PRO A 155 -2.90 -4.24 -3.49
N PHE A 156 -3.50 -3.08 -3.73
CA PHE A 156 -4.05 -2.21 -2.68
C PHE A 156 -5.09 -2.91 -1.79
N MET A 157 -5.72 -3.97 -2.29
CA MET A 157 -6.62 -4.82 -1.51
C MET A 157 -5.97 -5.47 -0.28
N VAL A 158 -4.66 -5.76 -0.32
CA VAL A 158 -3.94 -6.37 0.82
C VAL A 158 -3.85 -5.41 2.01
N PRO A 159 -3.28 -4.18 1.88
CA PRO A 159 -3.31 -3.22 2.97
C PRO A 159 -4.74 -2.80 3.32
N LEU A 160 -5.68 -2.78 2.38
CA LEU A 160 -7.08 -2.50 2.67
C LEU A 160 -7.72 -3.55 3.59
N GLY A 161 -7.50 -4.83 3.30
CA GLY A 161 -7.94 -5.94 4.17
C GLY A 161 -7.25 -5.92 5.53
N GLY A 162 -5.94 -5.66 5.56
CA GLY A 162 -5.20 -5.48 6.80
C GLY A 162 -5.72 -4.30 7.64
N GLY A 163 -6.01 -3.16 6.99
CA GLY A 163 -6.58 -1.98 7.61
C GLY A 163 -7.97 -2.24 8.17
N PHE A 164 -8.79 -3.07 7.50
CA PHE A 164 -10.08 -3.49 8.04
C PHE A 164 -9.93 -4.31 9.31
N LEU A 165 -9.00 -5.28 9.33
CA LEU A 165 -8.73 -6.07 10.53
C LEU A 165 -8.17 -5.19 11.67
N LEU A 166 -7.27 -4.26 11.36
CA LEU A 166 -6.77 -3.28 12.33
C LEU A 166 -7.90 -2.42 12.88
N ALA A 167 -8.73 -1.83 12.03
CA ALA A 167 -9.85 -1.01 12.48
C ALA A 167 -10.84 -1.80 13.35
N PHE A 168 -11.07 -3.09 13.02
CA PHE A 168 -11.97 -3.96 13.76
C PHE A 168 -11.40 -4.35 15.13
N PHE A 169 -10.16 -4.86 15.17
CA PHE A 169 -9.56 -5.40 16.39
C PHE A 169 -8.82 -4.35 17.21
N VAL A 170 -8.10 -3.45 16.57
CA VAL A 170 -7.28 -2.43 17.25
C VAL A 170 -8.06 -1.12 17.39
N GLY A 171 -8.85 -0.73 16.39
CA GLY A 171 -9.49 0.58 16.34
C GLY A 171 -8.69 1.55 15.48
N ASN A 172 -8.93 2.85 15.64
CA ASN A 172 -8.28 3.88 14.82
C ASN A 172 -6.82 4.07 15.26
N VAL A 173 -5.87 3.52 14.48
CA VAL A 173 -4.44 3.54 14.80
C VAL A 173 -3.89 4.96 14.85
N LEU A 174 -4.36 5.84 13.95
CA LEU A 174 -3.94 7.24 13.90
C LEU A 174 -4.31 7.99 15.19
N LEU A 175 -5.55 7.85 15.65
CA LEU A 175 -6.01 8.49 16.89
C LEU A 175 -5.38 7.86 18.13
N GLY A 176 -5.21 6.53 18.13
CA GLY A 176 -4.50 5.81 19.18
C GLY A 176 -3.06 6.30 19.33
N PHE A 177 -2.33 6.48 18.23
CA PHE A 177 -0.99 7.05 18.23
C PHE A 177 -0.98 8.50 18.71
N LEU A 178 -1.90 9.35 18.23
CA LEU A 178 -1.97 10.75 18.63
C LEU A 178 -2.13 10.87 20.16
N ARG A 179 -3.01 10.06 20.76
CA ARG A 179 -3.22 9.99 22.22
C ARG A 179 -1.96 9.56 22.99
N LEU A 180 -1.07 8.77 22.40
CA LEU A 180 0.16 8.35 23.07
C LEU A 180 1.22 9.46 23.07
N VAL A 181 1.14 10.40 22.12
CA VAL A 181 2.13 11.47 21.93
C VAL A 181 1.69 12.80 22.57
N THR A 182 0.39 12.97 22.82
CA THR A 182 -0.21 14.14 23.48
C THR A 182 -0.63 13.84 24.91
#